data_AF-A0A654U4N3-F1
#
_entry.id   AF-A0A654U4N3-F1
#
_cell.length_a   1.000
_cell.length_b   1.000
_cell.length_c   1.000
_cell.angle_alpha   90.00
_cell.angle_beta   90.00
_cell.angle_gamma   90.00
#
_symmetry.space_group_name_H-M   'P 1'
#
loop_
_entity.id
_entity.type
_entity.pdbx_description
1 polymer ?
#
loop_
_entity_poly.entity_id
_entity_poly.type
_entity_poly.pdbx_seq_one_letter_code
_entity_poly.pdbx_strand_id
1 'polypeptide(L)' 'MRVHERGVGETRSCGTGTVAAAVAALAAVGSPTGTLTVHVPGGEVVVTVTDATSFLRGPSVLVARGDLADDWWNAMG' A
#
# COMPACT_ATOMS: atom_id res chain seq x y z
N MET A 1 0.19 9.68 5.67
CA MET A 1 -1.11 8.99 5.59
C MET A 1 -1.18 7.90 6.65
N ARG A 2 -2.35 7.69 7.27
CA ARG A 2 -2.71 6.49 8.05
C ARG A 2 -3.95 5.85 7.40
N VAL A 3 -4.18 4.55 7.60
CA VAL A 3 -5.26 3.82 6.92
C VAL A 3 -5.91 2.80 7.84
N HIS A 4 -7.23 2.70 7.79
CA HIS A 4 -8.01 1.66 8.45
C HIS A 4 -8.63 0.77 7.35
N GLU A 5 -8.11 -0.44 7.20
CA GLU A 5 -8.51 -1.38 6.16
C GLU A 5 -9.75 -2.20 6.56
N ARG A 6 -10.63 -2.41 5.58
CA ARG A 6 -11.87 -3.17 5.75
C ARG A 6 -11.56 -4.61 6.20
N GLY A 7 -12.05 -4.98 7.38
CA GLY A 7 -11.87 -6.32 7.94
C GLY A 7 -10.51 -6.57 8.60
N VAL A 8 -9.65 -5.54 8.73
CA VAL A 8 -8.30 -5.67 9.31
C VAL A 8 -8.08 -4.68 10.46
N GLY A 9 -8.52 -3.43 10.29
CA GLY A 9 -8.21 -2.35 11.21
C GLY A 9 -7.08 -1.47 10.69
N GLU A 10 -6.36 -0.77 11.58
CA GLU A 10 -5.23 0.04 11.14
C GLU A 10 -4.06 -0.83 10.69
N THR A 11 -3.56 -0.59 9.47
CA THR A 11 -2.38 -1.26 8.93
C THR A 11 -1.22 -0.27 8.79
N ARG A 12 0.02 -0.77 8.80
CA ARG A 12 1.21 0.07 8.64
C ARG A 12 1.39 0.59 7.21
N SER A 13 0.75 -0.04 6.22
CA SER A 13 0.79 0.37 4.82
C SER A 13 -0.39 -0.26 4.08
N CYS A 14 -0.91 0.45 3.08
CA CYS A 14 -1.93 -0.04 2.16
C CYS A 14 -1.62 0.50 0.76
N GLY A 15 -1.14 -0.35 -0.15
CA GLY A 15 -0.66 0.08 -1.47
C GLY A 15 -1.72 0.85 -2.26
N THR A 16 -2.90 0.27 -2.45
CA THR A 16 -4.01 0.93 -3.14
C THR A 16 -4.51 2.17 -2.40
N GLY A 17 -4.50 2.16 -1.08
CA GLY A 17 -4.82 3.33 -0.25
C GLY A 17 -3.87 4.51 -0.50
N THR A 18 -2.56 4.26 -0.63
CA THR A 18 -1.60 5.33 -0.94
C THR A 18 -1.81 5.93 -2.33
N VAL A 19 -2.22 5.12 -3.33
CA VAL A 19 -2.59 5.63 -4.66
C VAL A 19 -3.82 6.53 -4.57
N ALA A 20 -4.87 6.08 -3.88
CA ALA A 20 -6.09 6.86 -3.69
C ALA A 20 -5.81 8.20 -2.98
N ALA A 21 -4.97 8.18 -1.95
CA ALA A 21 -4.57 9.39 -1.23
C ALA A 21 -3.74 10.35 -2.09
N ALA A 22 -2.85 9.83 -2.94
CA ALA A 22 -2.07 10.66 -3.86
C ALA A 22 -2.97 11.34 -4.91
N VAL A 23 -3.93 10.60 -5.51
CA VAL A 23 -4.93 11.17 -6.43
C VAL A 23 -5.75 12.26 -5.74
N ALA A 24 -6.23 12.00 -4.52
CA ALA A 24 -6.99 12.99 -3.75
C ALA A 24 -6.17 14.25 -3.42
N ALA A 25 -4.89 14.09 -3.06
CA ALA A 25 -4.00 15.20 -2.77
C ALA A 25 -3.70 16.05 -4.01
N LEU A 26 -3.47 15.43 -5.17
CA LEU A 26 -3.28 16.13 -6.44
C LEU A 26 -4.55 16.89 -6.87
N ALA A 27 -5.72 16.25 -6.76
CA ALA A 27 -6.99 16.89 -7.04
C ALA A 27 -7.25 18.12 -6.14
N ALA A 28 -6.89 18.05 -4.86
CA ALA A 28 -7.03 19.15 -3.91
C ALA A 28 -6.19 20.40 -4.29
N VAL A 29 -5.10 20.22 -5.04
CA VAL A 29 -4.26 21.31 -5.54
C VAL A 29 -4.51 21.63 -7.01
N GLY A 30 -5.56 21.06 -7.61
CA GLY A 30 -5.93 21.29 -9.00
C GLY A 30 -4.98 20.66 -10.03
N SER A 31 -4.17 19.68 -9.62
CA SER A 31 -3.27 18.95 -10.52
C SER A 31 -3.89 17.60 -10.89
N PRO A 32 -4.11 17.31 -12.19
CA PRO A 32 -4.64 16.00 -12.60
C PRO A 32 -3.59 14.89 -12.56
N THR A 33 -2.31 15.25 -12.60
CA THR A 33 -1.17 14.33 -12.63
C THR A 33 -0.09 14.79 -11.66
N GLY A 34 0.87 13.92 -11.39
CA GLY A 34 2.02 14.25 -10.56
C GLY A 34 2.64 13.05 -9.87
N THR A 35 3.81 13.27 -9.28
CA THR A 35 4.50 12.27 -8.46
C THR A 35 4.56 12.76 -7.02
N LEU A 36 4.05 11.96 -6.09
CA LEU A 36 4.04 12.25 -4.68
C LEU A 36 4.72 11.14 -3.88
N THR A 37 5.53 11.53 -2.90
CA THR A 37 5.98 10.62 -1.84
C THR A 37 4.89 10.54 -0.77
N VAL A 38 4.43 9.32 -0.47
CA VAL A 38 3.43 9.06 0.56
C VAL A 38 4.11 8.40 1.75
N HIS A 39 4.22 9.14 2.85
CA HIS A 39 4.72 8.62 4.12
C HIS A 39 3.59 7.86 4.84
N VAL A 40 3.85 6.61 5.24
CA VAL A 40 2.95 5.74 6.02
C VAL A 40 3.71 5.18 7.23
N PRO A 41 3.04 4.62 8.26
CA PRO A 41 3.74 4.08 9.42
C PRO A 41 4.78 3.00 9.10
N GLY A 42 4.60 2.27 8.00
CA GLY A 42 5.49 1.21 7.52
C GLY A 42 6.65 1.69 6.64
N GLY A 43 6.78 2.98 6.36
CA GLY A 43 7.84 3.55 5.53
C GLY A 43 7.31 4.53 4.48
N GLU A 44 7.92 4.52 3.31
CA GLU A 44 7.63 5.47 2.24
C GLU A 44 7.41 4.74 0.91
N VAL A 45 6.47 5.26 0.14
CA VAL A 45 6.24 4.85 -1.25
C VAL A 45 6.13 6.08 -2.13
N VAL A 46 6.48 5.92 -3.41
CA VAL A 46 6.32 6.94 -4.43
C VAL A 46 5.16 6.54 -5.32
N VAL A 47 4.17 7.41 -5.43
CA VAL A 47 3.04 7.26 -6.34
C VAL A 47 3.16 8.28 -7.47
N THR A 48 3.09 7.81 -8.71
CA THR A 48 2.98 8.65 -9.90
C THR A 48 1.60 8.47 -10.50
N VAL A 49 0.83 9.55 -10.56
CA VAL A 49 -0.46 9.63 -11.24
C VAL A 49 -0.24 10.29 -12.60
N THR A 50 -0.75 9.65 -13.64
CA THR A 50 -0.74 10.12 -15.03
C THR A 50 -2.18 10.30 -15.50
N ASP A 51 -2.38 10.86 -16.69
CA ASP A 51 -3.72 11.07 -17.24
C ASP A 51 -4.49 9.75 -17.48
N ALA A 52 -3.79 8.63 -17.66
CA ALA A 52 -4.39 7.35 -18.01
C ALA A 52 -4.32 6.28 -16.89
N THR A 53 -3.36 6.39 -15.98
CA THR A 53 -3.09 5.36 -14.97
C THR A 53 -2.25 5.88 -13.81
N SER A 54 -1.95 4.99 -12.86
CA SER A 54 -1.07 5.27 -11.73
C SER A 54 -0.01 4.18 -11.55
N PHE A 55 1.19 4.57 -11.15
CA PHE A 55 2.27 3.67 -10.74
C PHE A 55 2.56 3.85 -9.25
N LEU A 56 2.87 2.75 -8.58
CA LEU A 56 3.35 2.75 -7.20
C LEU A 56 4.71 2.07 -7.15
N ARG A 57 5.69 2.74 -6.55
CA ARG A 57 7.02 2.19 -6.28
C ARG A 57 7.28 2.21 -4.77
N GLY A 58 7.64 1.06 -4.22
CA GLY A 58 8.01 0.90 -2.82
C GLY A 58 9.01 -0.24 -2.64
N PRO A 59 9.67 -0.32 -1.47
CA PRO A 59 10.57 -1.41 -1.16
C PRO A 59 9.80 -2.73 -0.95
N SER A 60 10.48 -3.84 -1.19
CA SER A 60 10.03 -5.19 -0.82
C SER A 60 11.19 -5.95 -0.19
N VAL A 61 10.90 -6.72 0.85
CA VAL A 61 11.91 -7.47 1.62
C VAL A 61 11.39 -8.88 1.88
N LEU A 62 12.15 -9.88 1.49
CA LEU A 62 11.94 -11.26 1.91
C LEU A 62 12.48 -11.42 3.33
N VAL A 63 11.60 -11.70 4.30
CA VAL A 63 11.97 -11.78 5.72
C VAL A 63 12.36 -13.19 6.17
N ALA A 64 11.76 -14.22 5.56
CA ALA A 64 12.01 -15.61 5.91
C ALA A 64 11.65 -16.54 4.75
N ARG A 65 12.19 -17.76 4.80
CA ARG A 65 11.77 -18.91 3.98
C ARG A 65 11.63 -20.11 4.91
N GLY A 66 10.61 -20.92 4.72
CA GLY A 66 10.40 -22.15 5.48
C GLY A 66 9.26 -22.98 4.88
N ASP A 67 9.02 -24.13 5.50
CA ASP A 67 7.97 -25.08 5.14
C ASP A 67 6.97 -25.19 6.30
N LEU A 68 5.70 -25.39 6.00
CA LEU A 68 4.65 -25.65 6.98
C LEU A 68 4.17 -27.09 6.81
N ALA A 69 3.96 -27.81 7.92
CA ALA A 69 3.43 -29.16 7.87
C ALA A 69 1.92 -29.14 7.56
N ASP A 70 1.50 -29.90 6.56
CA ASP A 70 0.11 -29.92 6.08
C ASP A 70 -0.86 -30.44 7.14
N ASP A 71 -0.44 -31.43 7.94
CA ASP A 71 -1.26 -32.01 9.01
C ASP A 71 -1.55 -30.99 10.12
N TRP A 72 -0.55 -30.19 10.49
CA TRP A 72 -0.72 -29.08 11.43
C TRP A 72 -1.66 -27.99 10.89
N TRP A 73 -1.49 -27.57 9.62
CA TRP A 73 -2.32 -26.51 9.03
C TRP A 73 -3.80 -26.90 8.96
N ASN A 74 -4.09 -28.13 8.51
CA ASN A 74 -5.45 -28.62 8.36
C ASN A 74 -6.16 -28.88 9.71
N ALA A 75 -5.41 -29.10 10.79
CA ALA A 75 -5.98 -29.24 12.12
C ALA A 75 -6.53 -27.93 12.71
N MET A 76 -6.23 -26.77 12.11
CA MET A 76 -6.66 -25.45 12.61
C MET A 76 -8.06 -24.99 12.15
N GLY A 77 -8.74 -25.75 11.27
CA GLY A 77 -10.12 -25.51 10.85
C GLY A 77 -10.29 -24.69 9.57
#